data_AF-A0A4R7SQM1-F1
#
_entry.id   AF-A0A4R7SQM1-F1
#
_cell.length_a   1.000
_cell.length_b   1.000
_cell.length_c   1.000
_cell.angle_alpha   90.00
_cell.angle_beta   90.00
_cell.angle_gamma   90.00
#
_symmetry.space_group_name_H-M   'P 1'
#
loop_
_entity.id
_entity.type
_entity.pdbx_description
1 polymer ?
#
loop_
_entity_poly.entity_id
_entity_poly.type
_entity_poly.pdbx_seq_one_letter_code
_entity_poly.pdbx_strand_id
1 'polypeptide(L)'
;MTTITEPQEGLLDPFAGMMNEDAAQAILGLRSSPEMQELAEVMAHKSREGQLTDQEQRQYESYADTVAMISLMQAHARRVLRKAGKL
;
A
#
# COMPACT_ATOMS: atom_id res chain seq x y z
N MET A 1 7.55 7.18 -15.35
CA MET A 1 7.25 6.34 -14.17
C MET A 1 7.91 7.00 -12.99
N THR A 2 7.20 7.94 -12.35
CA THR A 2 7.76 8.78 -11.30
C THR A 2 7.73 7.99 -10.01
N THR A 3 8.85 7.40 -9.62
CA THR A 3 9.06 6.91 -8.26
C THR A 3 9.09 8.13 -7.34
N ILE A 4 7.93 8.51 -6.82
CA ILE A 4 7.86 9.39 -5.65
C ILE A 4 8.26 8.51 -4.47
N THR A 5 9.56 8.38 -4.26
CA THR A 5 10.12 7.84 -3.02
C THR A 5 10.64 9.07 -2.28
N GLU A 6 10.06 9.32 -1.09
CA GLU A 6 10.43 10.35 -0.11
C GLU A 6 9.85 11.76 -0.39
N PRO A 7 8.66 12.04 0.20
CA PRO A 7 8.62 12.73 1.50
C PRO A 7 7.55 12.19 2.50
N GLN A 8 6.88 11.07 2.21
CA GLN A 8 5.71 10.64 3.01
C GLN A 8 6.03 10.16 4.43
N GLU A 9 7.27 9.71 4.70
CA GLU A 9 7.62 9.17 6.02
C GLU A 9 7.45 10.19 7.16
N GLY A 10 7.71 11.48 6.91
CA GLY A 10 7.55 12.53 7.92
C GLY A 10 6.09 12.96 8.14
N LEU A 11 5.23 12.86 7.12
CA LEU A 11 3.85 13.36 7.20
C LEU A 11 3.00 12.54 8.18
N LEU A 12 3.21 11.21 8.20
CA LEU A 12 2.44 10.29 9.04
C LEU A 12 3.15 9.91 10.35
N ASP A 13 4.33 10.47 10.62
CA ASP A 13 5.05 10.21 11.87
C ASP A 13 4.26 10.57 13.14
N PRO A 14 3.49 11.67 13.21
CA PRO A 14 2.60 11.94 14.33
C PRO A 14 1.52 10.86 14.50
N PHE A 15 1.00 10.34 13.39
CA PHE A 15 0.00 9.27 13.38
C PHE A 15 0.59 7.96 13.90
N ALA A 16 1.83 7.64 13.53
CA ALA A 16 2.56 6.50 14.07
C ALA A 16 2.79 6.63 15.59
N GLY A 17 2.98 7.84 16.10
CA GLY A 17 3.10 8.10 17.55
C GLY A 17 1.82 7.86 18.35
N MET A 18 0.64 7.90 17.71
CA MET A 18 -0.66 7.63 18.34
C MET A 18 -1.08 6.16 18.22
N MET A 19 -0.39 5.38 17.40
CA MET A 19 -0.72 3.97 17.14
C MET A 19 -0.25 3.08 18.27
N ASN A 20 -1.17 2.32 18.88
CA ASN A 20 -0.82 1.28 19.86
C ASN A 20 -0.40 -0.02 19.16
N GLU A 21 0.13 -0.96 19.95
CA GLU A 21 0.69 -2.22 19.44
C GLU A 21 -0.37 -3.11 18.77
N ASP A 22 -1.59 -3.17 19.32
CA ASP A 22 -2.68 -3.97 18.77
C ASP A 22 -3.12 -3.44 17.40
N ALA A 23 -3.22 -2.11 17.25
CA ALA A 23 -3.50 -1.46 15.97
C ALA A 23 -2.39 -1.71 14.96
N ALA A 24 -1.12 -1.64 15.39
CA ALA A 24 0.02 -1.93 14.52
C ALA A 24 0.01 -3.38 14.01
N GLN A 25 -0.34 -4.36 14.85
CA GLN A 25 -0.49 -5.76 14.44
C GLN A 25 -1.66 -5.95 13.46
N ALA A 26 -2.81 -5.33 13.74
CA ALA A 26 -3.97 -5.40 12.83
C ALA A 26 -3.64 -4.83 11.45
N ILE A 27 -2.93 -3.69 11.39
CA ILE A 27 -2.49 -3.06 10.15
C ILE A 27 -1.50 -3.96 9.38
N LEU A 28 -0.57 -4.63 10.08
CA LEU A 28 0.33 -5.60 9.45
C LEU A 28 -0.40 -6.82 8.87
N GLY A 29 -1.56 -7.16 9.44
CA GLY A 29 -2.44 -8.22 8.96
C GLY A 29 -3.19 -7.87 7.67
N LEU A 30 -3.26 -6.59 7.29
CA LEU A 30 -3.88 -6.19 6.03
C LEU A 30 -3.12 -6.81 4.84
N ARG A 31 -3.84 -7.49 3.97
CA ARG A 31 -3.30 -8.07 2.74
C ARG A 31 -4.20 -7.63 1.60
N SER A 32 -3.58 -7.34 0.45
CA SER A 32 -4.32 -7.15 -0.79
C SER A 32 -5.10 -8.44 -1.08
N SER A 33 -6.35 -8.32 -1.54
CA SER A 33 -7.13 -9.52 -1.89
C SER A 33 -6.45 -10.27 -3.03
N PRO A 34 -6.59 -11.61 -3.11
CA PRO A 34 -6.05 -12.41 -4.23
C PRO A 34 -6.51 -11.87 -5.60
N GLU A 35 -7.75 -11.41 -5.67
CA GLU A 35 -8.36 -10.77 -6.85
C GLU A 35 -7.55 -9.57 -7.36
N MET A 36 -6.88 -8.83 -6.45
CA MET A 36 -6.07 -7.67 -6.80
C MET A 36 -4.70 -8.05 -7.37
N GLN A 37 -4.13 -9.17 -6.92
CA GLN A 37 -2.90 -9.69 -7.50
C GLN A 37 -3.15 -10.20 -8.93
N GLU A 38 -4.24 -10.94 -9.12
CA GLU A 38 -4.68 -11.39 -10.45
C GLU A 38 -4.98 -10.20 -11.37
N LEU A 39 -5.65 -9.17 -10.87
CA LEU A 39 -5.93 -7.96 -11.65
C LEU A 39 -4.66 -7.22 -12.04
N ALA A 40 -3.67 -7.11 -11.15
CA ALA A 40 -2.37 -6.49 -11.46
C ALA A 40 -1.64 -7.27 -12.57
N GLU A 41 -1.69 -8.60 -12.56
CA GLU A 41 -1.12 -9.45 -13.62
C GLU A 41 -1.86 -9.28 -14.95
N VAL A 42 -3.19 -9.25 -14.93
CA VAL A 42 -4.02 -9.00 -16.12
C VAL A 42 -3.73 -7.62 -16.72
N MET A 43 -3.58 -6.59 -15.88
CA MET A 43 -3.24 -5.24 -16.33
C MET A 43 -1.82 -5.15 -16.90
N ALA A 44 -0.86 -5.84 -16.27
CA ALA A 44 0.50 -5.94 -16.81
C ALA A 44 0.52 -6.65 -18.17
N HIS A 45 -0.37 -7.61 -18.39
CA HIS A 45 -0.54 -8.27 -19.68
C HIS A 45 -1.19 -7.34 -20.72
N LYS A 46 -2.35 -6.74 -20.40
CA LYS A 46 -3.07 -5.80 -21.29
C LYS A 46 -2.25 -4.58 -21.67
N SER A 47 -1.44 -4.05 -20.74
CA SER A 47 -0.54 -2.92 -21.00
C SER A 47 0.53 -3.27 -22.03
N ARG A 48 1.10 -4.49 -21.97
CA ARG A 48 2.08 -4.97 -22.97
C ARG A 48 1.45 -5.14 -24.35
N GLU A 49 0.18 -5.50 -24.41
CA GLU A 49 -0.58 -5.65 -25.67
C GLU A 49 -1.18 -4.33 -26.18
N GLY A 50 -1.04 -3.22 -25.42
CA GLY A 50 -1.61 -1.92 -25.79
C GLY A 50 -3.14 -1.86 -25.71
N GLN A 51 -3.77 -2.76 -24.95
CA GLN A 51 -5.24 -2.94 -24.89
C GLN A 51 -5.89 -2.32 -23.64
N LEU A 52 -5.14 -1.54 -22.85
CA LEU A 52 -5.69 -0.93 -21.66
C LEU A 52 -6.68 0.17 -22.04
N THR A 53 -7.94 0.05 -21.62
CA THR A 53 -8.90 1.13 -21.77
C THR A 53 -8.73 2.18 -20.66
N ASP A 54 -9.06 3.43 -20.95
CA ASP A 54 -9.01 4.52 -19.95
C ASP A 54 -9.88 4.25 -18.71
N GLN A 55 -10.96 3.49 -18.88
CA GLN A 55 -11.84 3.09 -17.78
C GLN A 55 -11.17 2.07 -16.86
N GLU A 56 -10.52 1.06 -17.43
CA GLU A 56 -9.76 0.06 -16.67
C GLU A 56 -8.57 0.70 -15.97
N GLN A 57 -7.90 1.64 -16.62
CA GLN A 57 -6.81 2.42 -16.02
C GLN A 57 -7.29 3.19 -14.78
N ARG A 58 -8.40 3.94 -14.86
CA ARG A 58 -8.91 4.72 -13.71
C ARG A 58 -9.35 3.85 -12.54
N GLN A 59 -10.00 2.71 -12.81
CA GLN A 59 -10.35 1.77 -11.74
C GLN A 59 -9.08 1.26 -11.05
N TYR A 60 -8.08 0.86 -11.84
CA TYR A 60 -6.81 0.38 -11.32
C TYR A 60 -6.06 1.44 -10.51
N GLU A 61 -6.00 2.68 -10.97
CA GLU A 61 -5.33 3.78 -10.25
C GLU A 61 -5.94 3.98 -8.86
N SER A 62 -7.26 4.00 -8.73
CA SER A 62 -7.94 4.11 -7.42
C SER A 62 -7.61 2.95 -6.47
N TYR A 63 -7.52 1.72 -6.99
CA TYR A 63 -7.12 0.57 -6.20
C TYR A 63 -5.62 0.58 -5.86
N ALA A 64 -4.77 0.97 -6.80
CA ALA A 64 -3.32 1.11 -6.60
C ALA A 64 -3.00 2.16 -5.52
N ASP A 65 -3.72 3.28 -5.51
CA ASP A 65 -3.63 4.30 -4.47
C ASP A 65 -4.00 3.73 -3.08
N THR A 66 -5.03 2.89 -3.01
CA THR A 66 -5.43 2.21 -1.77
C THR A 66 -4.33 1.26 -1.28
N VAL A 67 -3.73 0.48 -2.17
CA VAL A 67 -2.61 -0.42 -1.83
C VAL A 67 -1.38 0.36 -1.38
N ALA A 68 -1.06 1.48 -2.04
CA ALA A 68 0.03 2.36 -1.64
C ALA A 68 -0.20 2.93 -0.23
N MET A 69 -1.43 3.36 0.08
CA MET A 69 -1.80 3.84 1.42
C MET A 69 -1.65 2.74 2.49
N ILE A 70 -2.14 1.53 2.23
CA ILE A 70 -1.98 0.39 3.17
C ILE A 70 -0.49 0.07 3.38
N SER A 71 0.30 0.09 2.31
CA SER A 71 1.75 -0.18 2.39
C SER A 71 2.48 0.83 3.26
N LEU A 72 2.11 2.11 3.15
CA LEU A 72 2.63 3.18 3.99
C LEU A 72 2.22 2.98 5.47
N MET A 73 0.94 2.67 5.74
CA MET A 73 0.48 2.36 7.09
C MET A 73 1.25 1.18 7.70
N GLN A 74 1.53 0.14 6.92
CA GLN A 74 2.32 -1.01 7.35
C GLN A 74 3.77 -0.65 7.66
N ALA A 75 4.38 0.27 6.92
CA ALA A 75 5.73 0.75 7.23
C ALA A 75 5.79 1.42 8.61
N HIS A 76 4.80 2.26 8.94
CA HIS A 76 4.68 2.87 10.27
C HIS A 76 4.38 1.84 11.36
N ALA A 77 3.48 0.88 11.12
CA ALA A 77 3.18 -0.20 12.06
C ALA A 77 4.42 -1.04 12.40
N ARG A 78 5.27 -1.38 11.41
CA ARG A 78 6.56 -2.05 11.65
C ARG A 78 7.48 -1.20 12.51
N ARG A 79 7.51 0.13 12.32
CA ARG A 79 8.32 1.04 13.15
C ARG A 79 7.85 1.03 14.61
N VAL A 80 6.54 1.03 14.85
CA VAL A 80 5.95 0.93 16.20
C VAL A 80 6.35 -0.39 16.86
N LEU A 81 6.16 -1.52 16.18
CA LEU A 81 6.44 -2.84 16.76
C LEU A 81 7.93 -3.10 16.99
N ARG A 82 8.82 -2.60 16.11
CA ARG A 82 10.27 -2.64 16.34
C ARG A 82 10.68 -1.84 17.58
N LYS A 83 10.09 -0.65 17.80
CA LYS A 83 10.34 0.14 19.03
C LYS A 83 9.84 -0.58 20.29
N ALA A 84 8.79 -1.38 20.18
CA ALA A 84 8.24 -2.19 21.26
C ALA A 84 8.96 -3.55 21.47
N GLY A 85 9.94 -3.91 20.61
CA GLY A 85 10.64 -5.20 20.69
C GLY A 85 9.79 -6.42 20.27
N LYS A 86 8.72 -6.20 19.50
CA LYS A 86 7.80 -7.25 19.02
C LYS A 86 8.03 -7.66 17.56
N LEU A 87 9.07 -7.11 16.92
CA LEU A 87 9.45 -7.35 15.52
C LEU A 87 10.95 -7.18 15.31
#